data_AF-A0A7I2V3E6-F1
#
_entry.id   AF-A0A7I2V3E6-F1
#
_cell.length_a   1.000
_cell.length_b   1.000
_cell.length_c   1.000
_cell.angle_alpha   90.00
_cell.angle_beta   90.00
_cell.angle_gamma   90.00
#
_symmetry.space_group_name_H-M   'P 1'
#
loop_
_entity.id
_entity.type
_entity.pdbx_description
1 polymer ?
#
loop_
_entity_poly.entity_id
_entity_poly.type
_entity_poly.pdbx_seq_one_letter_code
_entity_poly.pdbx_strand_id
1 'polypeptide(L)'
;MSSSHSRAGQSAAGAAPGGGVDTRDAEMPATEKDLAEDAPWKKIQQNTFTRWCNEHLKCVSKRIANLQTDLSDGLRLIALLEVLSQKKMHRKHNQRPTFRQMQLENVSVALEFLDRESIKLVSIDSKAIVDGNLKLILGLIWTLILHYSISMPMWDEEEDEEAKKQTPKQRLLGWIQNKLPQLPITNFSRDWQSGRALGALVDSCAPGLCPDWDSWDASKPVTNAREAMQQADDWLGIPQVITPEEIVDPNVDEHSVMTYLSQFPKAKLKPGAPLRPKLNPKKARAYGPGIEPTGNMVKKRAEFTVETRSAGQGEVLVYVEDPAGHQEEAKVTANNDKNRTFSVWYVPEVTGTHKVTVLFAGQHIAKSPFEVYVDKSQGDASKVTAQGPGLEPSGNIANKTTYFEIFTAGAGTGEVEVVIQDPMGQKGTVEPQLEARGDSTYRCSYQPTMEGVHTVHVTFAGVPIPRSPYTVTVGQGRPGPDCPLLWHCSLGLPQEGDPLGQSRCSPPRGPYSLSFYCLGTCCFSSPAGALPPLLSSPLSISLLTLSPSEELAPAV
;
A
#
# COMPACT_ATOMS: atom_id res chain seq x y z
N MET A 1 62.48 -13.86 81.64
CA MET A 1 63.72 -13.73 80.85
C MET A 1 63.28 -13.58 79.41
N SER A 2 63.24 -12.34 78.90
CA SER A 2 64.26 -11.79 77.97
C SER A 2 64.20 -12.57 76.64
N SER A 3 63.98 -11.99 75.47
CA SER A 3 64.53 -10.75 74.89
C SER A 3 63.95 -10.67 73.46
N SER A 4 63.29 -9.58 73.09
CA SER A 4 63.78 -8.58 72.13
C SER A 4 64.47 -9.14 70.86
N HIS A 5 63.83 -8.91 69.71
CA HIS A 5 64.56 -8.59 68.48
C HIS A 5 64.08 -7.25 67.92
N SER A 6 65.04 -6.33 67.86
CA SER A 6 64.96 -5.00 67.30
C SER A 6 66.13 -4.84 66.33
N ARG A 7 65.88 -4.21 65.18
CA ARG A 7 66.68 -3.18 64.48
C ARG A 7 66.27 -3.13 63.00
N ALA A 8 65.76 -2.00 62.50
CA ALA A 8 66.42 -0.71 62.19
C ALA A 8 67.23 -0.79 60.87
N GLY A 9 67.25 0.18 59.95
CA GLY A 9 66.63 1.51 59.78
C GLY A 9 66.28 1.70 58.29
N GLN A 10 65.97 2.87 57.72
CA GLN A 10 66.39 4.26 57.97
C GLN A 10 65.39 5.23 57.29
N SER A 11 65.17 6.41 57.90
CA SER A 11 65.07 7.79 57.33
C SER A 11 64.49 8.01 55.91
N ALA A 12 63.67 9.03 55.58
CA ALA A 12 63.13 10.18 56.29
C ALA A 12 62.09 10.93 55.40
N ALA A 13 61.20 11.67 56.07
CA ALA A 13 60.55 12.94 55.71
C ALA A 13 59.67 13.08 54.43
N GLY A 14 58.38 13.36 54.67
CA GLY A 14 57.46 14.05 53.76
C GLY A 14 56.09 14.26 54.44
N ALA A 15 55.68 15.52 54.65
CA ALA A 15 54.59 15.93 55.53
C ALA A 15 53.21 16.04 54.83
N ALA A 16 52.15 15.55 55.51
CA ALA A 16 50.74 16.01 55.67
C ALA A 16 49.89 16.54 54.47
N PRO A 17 48.52 16.66 54.59
CA PRO A 17 47.53 16.01 55.46
C PRO A 17 46.34 15.38 54.67
N GLY A 18 45.45 14.59 55.31
CA GLY A 18 44.21 14.17 54.65
C GLY A 18 43.28 13.27 55.46
N GLY A 19 42.36 13.93 56.17
CA GLY A 19 41.04 13.49 56.69
C GLY A 19 40.69 12.00 56.74
N GLY A 20 40.42 11.53 57.97
CA GLY A 20 39.57 10.37 58.17
C GLY A 20 38.10 10.70 57.87
N VAL A 21 37.41 9.77 57.20
CA VAL A 21 35.96 9.62 57.27
C VAL A 21 35.68 8.12 57.25
N ASP A 22 35.17 7.62 58.37
CA ASP A 22 34.58 6.30 58.53
C ASP A 22 33.43 6.10 57.52
N THR A 23 33.61 5.17 56.59
CA THR A 23 32.52 4.65 55.76
C THR A 23 31.70 3.65 56.58
N ARG A 24 30.65 4.12 57.27
CA ARG A 24 29.58 3.29 57.81
C ARG A 24 28.23 4.01 57.76
N ASP A 25 27.76 4.32 56.55
CA ASP A 25 26.33 4.40 56.31
C ASP A 25 25.87 3.03 55.79
N ALA A 26 25.52 2.16 56.72
CA ALA A 26 24.83 0.91 56.43
C ALA A 26 23.39 1.26 56.08
N GLU A 27 23.06 1.21 54.79
CA GLU A 27 21.71 1.27 54.26
C GLU A 27 20.91 0.10 54.87
N MET A 28 19.96 0.41 55.76
CA MET A 28 19.12 -0.61 56.37
C MET A 28 18.20 -1.23 55.31
N PRO A 29 18.04 -2.57 55.27
CA PRO A 29 17.11 -3.20 54.33
C PRO A 29 15.67 -2.81 54.69
N ALA A 30 14.91 -2.35 53.69
CA ALA A 30 13.49 -2.05 53.82
C ALA A 30 12.74 -3.23 54.47
N THR A 31 11.89 -2.95 55.47
CA THR A 31 11.16 -4.03 56.15
C THR A 31 10.06 -4.58 55.25
N GLU A 32 9.60 -5.81 55.50
CA GLU A 32 8.49 -6.45 54.76
C GLU A 32 7.20 -5.61 54.82
N LYS A 33 7.05 -4.81 55.87
CA LYS A 33 5.98 -3.82 56.03
C LYS A 33 6.18 -2.60 55.12
N ASP A 34 7.40 -2.08 54.99
CA ASP A 34 7.72 -0.96 54.09
C ASP A 34 7.53 -1.37 52.62
N LEU A 35 7.96 -2.58 52.25
CA LEU A 35 7.75 -3.18 50.92
C LEU A 35 6.26 -3.39 50.61
N ALA A 36 5.44 -3.73 51.61
CA ALA A 36 3.99 -3.83 51.47
C ALA A 36 3.30 -2.45 51.42
N GLU A 37 3.83 -1.44 52.11
CA GLU A 37 3.33 -0.07 52.08
C GLU A 37 3.58 0.61 50.72
N ASP A 38 4.73 0.35 50.09
CA ASP A 38 5.18 0.91 48.80
C ASP A 38 4.89 0.04 47.56
N ALA A 39 3.97 -0.94 47.68
CA ALA A 39 3.67 -1.84 46.58
C ALA A 39 3.28 -1.06 45.28
N PRO A 40 3.95 -1.30 44.13
CA PRO A 40 3.81 -0.47 42.92
C PRO A 40 2.37 -0.28 42.44
N TRP A 41 1.53 -1.31 42.62
CA TRP A 41 0.11 -1.31 42.25
C TRP A 41 -0.70 -0.21 42.95
N LYS A 42 -0.33 0.17 44.18
CA LYS A 42 -1.04 1.24 44.93
C LYS A 42 -0.92 2.59 44.23
N LYS A 43 0.26 2.87 43.67
CA LYS A 43 0.51 4.10 42.92
C LYS A 43 -0.26 4.11 41.61
N ILE A 44 -0.28 2.99 40.90
CA ILE A 44 -1.06 2.81 39.66
C ILE A 44 -2.56 3.04 39.95
N GLN A 45 -3.07 2.43 41.01
CA GLN A 45 -4.46 2.58 41.44
C GLN A 45 -4.80 4.01 41.85
N GLN A 46 -3.95 4.66 42.65
CA GLN A 46 -4.14 6.06 43.03
C GLN A 46 -4.16 6.99 41.82
N ASN A 47 -3.23 6.82 40.88
CA ASN A 47 -3.19 7.60 39.65
C ASN A 47 -4.46 7.39 38.83
N THR A 48 -4.84 6.12 38.62
CA THR A 48 -6.02 5.76 37.81
C THR A 48 -7.31 6.33 38.40
N PHE A 49 -7.50 6.16 39.71
CA PHE A 49 -8.68 6.68 40.41
C PHE A 49 -8.70 8.21 40.44
N THR A 50 -7.54 8.85 40.55
CA THR A 50 -7.43 10.32 40.46
C THR A 50 -7.85 10.82 39.09
N ARG A 51 -7.37 10.19 38.00
CA ARG A 51 -7.75 10.57 36.63
C ARG A 51 -9.24 10.31 36.38
N TRP A 52 -9.79 9.19 36.86
CA TRP A 52 -11.22 8.92 36.78
C TRP A 52 -12.07 9.97 37.53
N CYS A 53 -11.69 10.36 38.75
CA CYS A 53 -12.40 11.43 39.46
C CYS A 53 -12.34 12.76 38.70
N ASN A 54 -11.19 13.09 38.13
CA ASN A 54 -10.99 14.32 37.35
C ASN A 54 -11.80 14.34 36.06
N GLU A 55 -12.02 13.18 35.42
CA GLU A 55 -12.85 13.05 34.24
C GLU A 55 -14.31 13.44 34.53
N HIS A 56 -14.81 13.15 35.72
CA HIS A 56 -16.13 13.60 36.18
C HIS A 56 -16.12 15.04 36.69
N LEU A 57 -15.11 15.44 37.46
CA LEU A 57 -15.06 16.77 38.06
C LEU A 57 -14.80 17.91 37.06
N LYS A 58 -14.30 17.62 35.85
CA LYS A 58 -14.06 18.64 34.82
C LYS A 58 -15.32 19.40 34.42
N CYS A 59 -16.50 18.77 34.44
CA CYS A 59 -17.77 19.42 34.08
C CYS A 59 -18.23 20.48 35.10
N VAL A 60 -17.67 20.44 36.32
CA VAL A 60 -17.89 21.42 37.39
C VAL A 60 -16.64 22.25 37.70
N SER A 61 -15.66 22.25 36.78
CA SER A 61 -14.40 23.01 36.88
C SER A 61 -13.62 22.74 38.18
N LYS A 62 -13.65 21.49 38.68
CA LYS A 62 -12.87 21.04 39.84
C LYS A 62 -11.84 20.01 39.41
N ARG A 63 -10.75 19.90 40.17
CA ARG A 63 -9.67 18.93 39.95
C ARG A 63 -9.06 18.48 41.27
N ILE A 64 -8.65 17.23 41.31
CA ILE A 64 -7.88 16.55 42.35
C ILE A 64 -6.46 16.39 41.82
N ALA A 65 -5.47 16.91 42.55
CA ALA A 65 -4.05 16.69 42.30
C ALA A 65 -3.52 15.56 43.19
N ASN A 66 -3.91 15.52 44.46
CA ASN A 66 -3.56 14.46 45.39
C ASN A 66 -4.81 13.89 46.05
N LEU A 67 -5.13 12.64 45.70
CA LEU A 67 -6.32 11.94 46.21
C LEU A 67 -6.33 11.80 47.74
N GLN A 68 -5.15 11.77 48.38
CA GLN A 68 -5.02 11.59 49.82
C GLN A 68 -5.49 12.83 50.60
N THR A 69 -5.29 14.03 50.05
CA THR A 69 -5.50 15.30 50.77
C THR A 69 -6.66 16.12 50.21
N ASP A 70 -6.91 16.07 48.90
CA ASP A 70 -7.82 17.01 48.25
C ASP A 70 -9.31 16.66 48.47
N LEU A 71 -9.58 15.47 49.01
CA LEU A 71 -10.91 15.01 49.44
C LEU A 71 -11.19 15.30 50.92
N SER A 72 -10.16 15.62 51.71
CA SER A 72 -10.25 15.71 53.17
C SER A 72 -11.18 16.82 53.66
N ASP A 73 -11.41 17.86 52.86
CA ASP A 73 -12.34 18.94 53.19
C ASP A 73 -13.82 18.65 52.84
N GLY A 74 -14.06 17.53 52.16
CA GLY A 74 -15.36 17.06 51.67
C GLY A 74 -15.92 17.81 50.45
N LEU A 75 -15.38 18.95 50.03
CA LEU A 75 -15.97 19.78 48.96
C LEU A 75 -15.85 19.15 47.57
N ARG A 76 -14.71 18.50 47.30
CA ARG A 76 -14.50 17.77 46.04
C ARG A 76 -15.25 16.43 46.03
N LEU A 77 -15.31 15.75 47.17
CA LEU A 77 -16.09 14.52 47.32
C LEU A 77 -17.57 14.78 47.07
N ILE A 78 -18.14 15.82 47.69
CA ILE A 78 -19.52 16.24 47.47
C ILE A 78 -19.77 16.53 45.99
N ALA A 79 -18.90 17.32 45.35
CA ALA A 79 -19.06 17.65 43.94
C ALA A 79 -19.01 16.42 43.03
N LEU A 80 -18.11 15.48 43.31
CA LEU A 80 -18.01 14.22 42.59
C LEU A 80 -19.32 13.42 42.70
N LEU A 81 -19.86 13.30 43.93
CA LEU A 81 -21.13 12.60 44.15
C LEU A 81 -22.32 13.27 43.47
N GLU A 82 -22.38 14.61 43.45
CA GLU A 82 -23.43 15.33 42.73
C GLU A 82 -23.35 15.06 41.22
N VAL A 83 -22.14 15.03 40.64
CA VAL A 83 -21.95 14.71 39.22
C VAL A 83 -22.30 13.25 38.92
N LEU A 84 -21.85 12.30 39.74
CA LEU A 84 -22.10 10.87 39.48
C LEU A 84 -23.59 10.51 39.62
N SER A 85 -24.25 11.04 40.64
CA SER A 85 -25.67 10.76 40.92
C SER A 85 -26.63 11.61 40.11
N GLN A 86 -26.16 12.71 39.51
CA GLN A 86 -26.99 13.76 38.91
C GLN A 86 -28.03 14.35 39.89
N LYS A 87 -27.73 14.31 41.20
CA LYS A 87 -28.58 14.81 42.30
C LYS A 87 -27.82 15.83 43.15
N LYS A 88 -28.55 16.68 43.87
CA LYS A 88 -27.97 17.62 44.85
C LYS A 88 -27.89 17.01 46.24
N MET A 89 -26.94 17.49 47.05
CA MET A 89 -26.86 17.10 48.45
C MET A 89 -28.14 17.45 49.22
N HIS A 90 -28.61 16.50 50.01
CA HIS A 90 -29.84 16.63 50.79
C HIS A 90 -29.67 17.54 52.02
N ARG A 91 -28.43 17.68 52.52
CA ARG A 91 -28.07 18.58 53.63
C ARG A 91 -27.16 19.70 53.16
N LYS A 92 -27.28 20.86 53.83
CA LYS A 92 -26.31 21.95 53.67
C LYS A 92 -24.95 21.50 54.21
N HIS A 93 -23.89 21.99 53.58
CA HIS A 93 -22.51 21.71 53.96
C HIS A 93 -21.70 23.01 53.99
N ASN A 94 -20.59 22.98 54.72
CA ASN A 94 -19.71 24.11 54.93
C ASN A 94 -18.95 24.44 53.64
N GLN A 95 -19.14 25.66 53.12
CA GLN A 95 -18.48 26.12 51.88
C GLN A 95 -17.00 26.50 52.06
N ARG A 96 -16.59 26.75 53.31
CA ARG A 96 -15.20 27.09 53.69
C ARG A 96 -14.79 26.30 54.93
N PRO A 97 -14.56 24.98 54.81
CA PRO A 97 -14.26 24.10 55.93
C PRO A 97 -12.80 24.24 56.41
N THR A 98 -12.50 25.33 57.11
CA THR A 98 -11.14 25.63 57.62
C THR A 98 -10.76 24.81 58.83
N PHE A 99 -11.74 24.42 59.65
CA PHE A 99 -11.52 23.63 60.86
C PHE A 99 -11.82 22.15 60.60
N ARG A 100 -11.04 21.25 61.23
CA ARG A 100 -11.21 19.80 61.13
C ARG A 100 -12.65 19.33 61.40
N GLN A 101 -13.34 19.96 62.34
CA GLN A 101 -14.74 19.65 62.64
C GLN A 101 -15.68 19.93 61.44
N MET A 102 -15.49 21.06 60.75
CA MET A 102 -16.28 21.41 59.56
C MET A 102 -16.02 20.44 58.39
N GLN A 103 -14.78 19.95 58.29
CA GLN A 103 -14.38 18.94 57.30
C GLN A 103 -15.06 17.59 57.61
N LEU A 104 -15.05 17.16 58.87
CA LEU A 104 -15.77 15.96 59.30
C LEU A 104 -17.27 16.06 58.99
N GLU A 105 -17.90 17.21 59.26
CA GLU A 105 -19.31 17.44 58.93
C GLU A 105 -19.58 17.33 57.42
N ASN A 106 -18.75 17.96 56.58
CA ASN A 106 -18.88 17.88 55.13
C ASN A 106 -18.77 16.44 54.62
N VAL A 107 -17.76 15.70 55.09
CA VAL A 107 -17.59 14.29 54.70
C VAL A 107 -18.76 13.45 55.20
N SER A 108 -19.28 13.73 56.40
CA SER A 108 -20.45 13.00 56.94
C SER A 108 -21.70 13.21 56.08
N VAL A 109 -21.91 14.41 55.54
CA VAL A 109 -22.99 14.68 54.57
C VAL A 109 -22.81 13.84 53.30
N ALA A 110 -21.59 13.71 52.80
CA ALA A 110 -21.29 12.88 51.62
C ALA A 110 -21.52 11.38 51.88
N LEU A 111 -21.10 10.86 53.04
CA LEU A 111 -21.30 9.46 53.40
C LEU A 111 -22.78 9.12 53.64
N GLU A 112 -23.54 10.02 54.30
CA GLU A 112 -25.00 9.85 54.46
C GLU A 112 -25.72 9.87 53.10
N PHE A 113 -25.24 10.68 52.15
CA PHE A 113 -25.79 10.68 50.80
C PHE A 113 -25.62 9.31 50.12
N LEU A 114 -24.46 8.68 50.26
CA LEU A 114 -24.19 7.34 49.71
C LEU A 114 -25.06 6.25 50.34
N ASP A 115 -25.26 6.32 51.66
CA ASP A 115 -26.13 5.38 52.39
C ASP A 115 -27.58 5.46 51.88
N ARG A 116 -28.08 6.67 51.63
CA ARG A 116 -29.43 6.89 51.06
C ARG A 116 -29.57 6.41 49.61
N GLU A 117 -28.50 6.47 48.82
CA GLU A 117 -28.46 5.88 47.47
C GLU A 117 -28.30 4.35 47.50
N SER A 118 -28.37 3.72 48.68
CA SER A 118 -28.25 2.26 48.88
C SER A 118 -26.89 1.69 48.45
N ILE A 119 -25.83 2.50 48.52
CA ILE A 119 -24.46 2.09 48.20
C ILE A 119 -23.79 1.58 49.49
N LYS A 120 -23.52 0.28 49.54
CA LYS A 120 -22.89 -0.37 50.71
C LYS A 120 -21.42 0.03 50.82
N LEU A 121 -21.09 0.79 51.86
CA LEU A 121 -19.71 1.17 52.21
C LEU A 121 -19.09 0.14 53.18
N VAL A 122 -17.80 -0.15 53.00
CA VAL A 122 -17.08 -1.13 53.83
C VAL A 122 -16.14 -0.39 54.79
N SER A 123 -16.56 -0.24 56.04
CA SER A 123 -15.71 0.25 57.15
C SER A 123 -15.06 1.63 56.91
N ILE A 124 -15.78 2.55 56.26
CA ILE A 124 -15.31 3.92 55.99
C ILE A 124 -16.07 4.88 56.89
N ASP A 125 -15.35 5.69 57.65
CA ASP A 125 -15.89 6.79 58.46
C ASP A 125 -15.36 8.15 57.97
N SER A 126 -15.96 9.23 58.46
CA SER A 126 -15.55 10.59 58.07
C SER A 126 -14.10 10.90 58.47
N LYS A 127 -13.62 10.29 59.56
CA LYS A 127 -12.25 10.46 60.06
C LYS A 127 -11.23 9.92 59.06
N ALA A 128 -11.47 8.76 58.47
CA ALA A 128 -10.58 8.14 57.50
C ALA A 128 -10.27 9.05 56.31
N ILE A 129 -11.25 9.82 55.84
CA ILE A 129 -11.10 10.71 54.70
C ILE A 129 -10.43 12.03 55.12
N VAL A 130 -10.87 12.62 56.23
CA VAL A 130 -10.31 13.88 56.75
C VAL A 130 -8.83 13.72 57.13
N ASP A 131 -8.47 12.60 57.76
CA ASP A 131 -7.10 12.33 58.19
C ASP A 131 -6.23 11.69 57.08
N GLY A 132 -6.75 11.55 55.85
CA GLY A 132 -5.97 11.14 54.69
C GLY A 132 -5.54 9.66 54.69
N ASN A 133 -6.39 8.75 55.17
CA ASN A 133 -6.14 7.31 55.09
C ASN A 133 -6.32 6.81 53.65
N LEU A 134 -5.23 6.82 52.88
CA LEU A 134 -5.24 6.52 51.44
C LEU A 134 -5.89 5.17 51.12
N LYS A 135 -5.68 4.12 51.93
CA LYS A 135 -6.26 2.80 51.69
C LYS A 135 -7.79 2.84 51.72
N LEU A 136 -8.38 3.55 52.69
CA LEU A 136 -9.84 3.67 52.81
C LEU A 136 -10.40 4.64 51.76
N ILE A 137 -9.65 5.68 51.39
CA ILE A 137 -10.03 6.58 50.29
C ILE A 137 -10.06 5.83 48.95
N LEU A 138 -9.06 5.01 48.64
CA LEU A 138 -9.06 4.17 47.43
C LEU A 138 -10.24 3.20 47.45
N GLY A 139 -10.54 2.59 48.61
CA GLY A 139 -11.73 1.76 48.79
C GLY A 139 -13.03 2.49 48.48
N LEU A 140 -13.20 3.73 48.96
CA LEU A 140 -14.35 4.57 48.66
C LEU A 140 -14.49 4.82 47.16
N ILE A 141 -13.42 5.29 46.50
CA ILE A 141 -13.46 5.61 45.08
C ILE A 141 -13.73 4.35 44.25
N TRP A 142 -13.17 3.21 44.63
CA TRP A 142 -13.51 1.92 44.00
C TRP A 142 -15.00 1.59 44.13
N THR A 143 -15.60 1.77 45.32
CA THR A 143 -17.05 1.58 45.49
C THR A 143 -17.85 2.46 44.53
N LEU A 144 -17.44 3.71 44.32
CA LEU A 144 -18.09 4.62 43.36
C LEU A 144 -17.91 4.16 41.91
N ILE A 145 -16.69 3.75 41.52
CA ILE A 145 -16.41 3.24 40.17
C ILE A 145 -17.24 1.99 39.90
N LEU A 146 -17.22 1.02 40.82
CA LEU A 146 -17.97 -0.22 40.71
C LEU A 146 -19.47 0.06 40.54
N HIS A 147 -20.02 0.95 41.36
CA HIS A 147 -21.45 1.28 41.31
C HIS A 147 -21.84 2.04 40.04
N TYR A 148 -21.19 3.17 39.75
CA TYR A 148 -21.62 4.09 38.68
C TYR A 148 -21.08 3.76 37.29
N SER A 149 -19.93 3.09 37.19
CA SER A 149 -19.30 2.76 35.89
C SER A 149 -19.57 1.33 35.44
N ILE A 150 -19.84 0.40 36.36
CA ILE A 150 -19.97 -1.04 36.05
C ILE A 150 -21.36 -1.59 36.38
N SER A 151 -21.89 -1.34 37.58
CA SER A 151 -23.16 -1.94 38.02
C SER A 151 -24.40 -1.24 37.46
N MET A 152 -24.50 0.08 37.62
CA MET A 152 -25.71 0.85 37.25
C MET A 152 -25.96 1.02 35.75
N PRO A 153 -24.94 1.18 34.88
CA PRO A 153 -25.20 1.40 33.47
C PRO A 153 -25.92 0.23 32.80
N MET A 154 -26.89 0.54 31.94
CA MET A 154 -27.40 -0.41 30.95
C MET A 154 -26.45 -0.44 29.76
N TRP A 155 -25.95 -1.62 29.41
CA TRP A 155 -25.03 -1.82 28.27
C TRP A 155 -25.74 -2.40 27.05
N ASP A 156 -26.76 -3.23 27.26
CA ASP A 156 -27.58 -3.85 26.20
C ASP A 156 -29.08 -3.66 26.51
N GLU A 157 -29.93 -3.65 25.48
CA GLU A 157 -31.41 -3.53 25.61
C GLU A 157 -32.07 -4.85 26.07
N GLU A 158 -31.37 -5.98 25.94
CA GLU A 158 -31.86 -7.33 26.22
C GLU A 158 -31.01 -8.00 27.31
N GLU A 159 -31.19 -7.60 28.57
CA GLU A 159 -30.61 -8.35 29.70
C GLU A 159 -31.53 -9.50 30.10
N ASP A 160 -31.14 -10.73 29.76
CA ASP A 160 -31.77 -11.95 30.25
C ASP A 160 -31.78 -12.01 31.79
N GLU A 161 -32.77 -12.68 32.40
CA GLU A 161 -32.89 -12.85 33.86
C GLU A 161 -31.65 -13.50 34.52
N GLU A 162 -30.82 -14.21 33.74
CA GLU A 162 -29.57 -14.82 34.20
C GLU A 162 -28.41 -13.81 34.29
N ALA A 163 -28.44 -12.74 33.49
CA ALA A 163 -27.47 -11.64 33.57
C ALA A 163 -27.59 -10.87 34.90
N LYS A 164 -28.81 -10.79 35.47
CA LYS A 164 -29.08 -10.11 36.75
C LYS A 164 -28.40 -10.74 37.97
N LYS A 165 -27.93 -12.00 37.87
CA LYS A 165 -27.25 -12.71 38.97
C LYS A 165 -25.74 -12.57 38.94
N GLN A 166 -25.17 -11.99 37.89
CA GLN A 166 -23.73 -11.87 37.73
C GLN A 166 -23.17 -10.75 38.61
N THR A 167 -21.96 -10.96 39.14
CA THR A 167 -21.21 -9.87 39.76
C THR A 167 -20.84 -8.82 38.71
N PRO A 168 -20.62 -7.54 39.09
CA PRO A 168 -20.23 -6.50 38.14
C PRO A 168 -18.94 -6.85 37.38
N LYS A 169 -18.00 -7.56 38.04
CA LYS A 169 -16.78 -8.08 37.42
C LYS A 169 -17.09 -9.11 36.32
N GLN A 170 -17.95 -10.08 36.61
CA GLN A 170 -18.36 -11.10 35.66
C GLN A 170 -19.12 -10.50 34.47
N ARG A 171 -20.00 -9.53 34.72
CA ARG A 171 -20.72 -8.80 33.67
C ARG A 171 -19.77 -8.11 32.70
N LEU A 172 -18.78 -7.36 33.21
CA LEU A 172 -17.78 -6.70 32.38
C LEU A 172 -16.93 -7.71 31.59
N LEU A 173 -16.51 -8.79 32.25
CA LEU A 173 -15.72 -9.85 31.61
C LEU A 173 -16.53 -10.53 30.49
N GLY A 174 -17.79 -10.85 30.74
CA GLY A 174 -18.70 -11.45 29.75
C GLY A 174 -18.91 -10.54 28.54
N TRP A 175 -19.12 -9.23 28.76
CA TRP A 175 -19.24 -8.26 27.68
C TRP A 175 -17.97 -8.20 26.81
N ILE A 176 -16.79 -8.13 27.43
CA ILE A 176 -15.51 -8.12 26.71
C ILE A 176 -15.29 -9.44 25.96
N GLN A 177 -15.58 -10.58 26.60
CA GLN A 177 -15.42 -11.89 25.98
C GLN A 177 -16.34 -12.07 24.77
N ASN A 178 -17.55 -11.51 24.80
CA ASN A 178 -18.46 -11.47 23.65
C ASN A 178 -17.92 -10.60 22.50
N LYS A 179 -17.23 -9.49 22.82
CA LYS A 179 -16.54 -8.67 21.82
C LYS A 179 -15.29 -9.35 21.24
N LEU A 180 -14.67 -10.26 21.98
CA LEU A 180 -13.41 -10.91 21.63
C LEU A 180 -13.51 -12.45 21.64
N PRO A 181 -14.38 -13.07 20.85
CA PRO A 181 -14.58 -14.53 20.88
C PRO A 181 -13.32 -15.33 20.54
N GLN A 182 -12.37 -14.72 19.82
CA GLN A 182 -11.12 -15.34 19.42
C GLN A 182 -10.00 -15.29 20.49
N LEU A 183 -10.17 -14.49 21.56
CA LEU A 183 -9.19 -14.38 22.64
C LEU A 183 -9.82 -14.87 23.96
N PRO A 184 -9.16 -15.75 24.72
CA PRO A 184 -9.64 -16.15 26.04
C PRO A 184 -9.33 -15.05 27.07
N ILE A 185 -10.33 -14.23 27.42
CA ILE A 185 -10.22 -13.18 28.43
C ILE A 185 -10.88 -13.68 29.72
N THR A 186 -10.06 -13.89 30.74
CA THR A 186 -10.44 -14.49 32.03
C THR A 186 -10.13 -13.60 33.23
N ASN A 187 -9.30 -12.57 33.06
CA ASN A 187 -8.91 -11.65 34.12
C ASN A 187 -8.69 -10.21 33.63
N PHE A 188 -8.50 -9.29 34.58
CA PHE A 188 -8.23 -7.88 34.33
C PHE A 188 -6.78 -7.49 34.67
N SER A 189 -5.83 -8.40 34.45
CA SER A 189 -4.41 -8.14 34.68
C SER A 189 -3.56 -8.77 33.56
N ARG A 190 -3.20 -10.04 33.71
CA ARG A 190 -2.28 -10.77 32.83
C ARG A 190 -2.73 -10.79 31.37
N ASP A 191 -4.03 -10.93 31.10
CA ASP A 191 -4.54 -11.05 29.72
C ASP A 191 -4.31 -9.76 28.90
N TRP A 192 -4.07 -8.63 29.57
CA TRP A 192 -3.88 -7.31 28.97
C TRP A 192 -2.41 -6.91 28.86
N GLN A 193 -1.49 -7.65 29.49
CA GLN A 193 -0.07 -7.29 29.62
C GLN A 193 0.67 -7.19 28.28
N SER A 194 0.24 -7.92 27.24
CA SER A 194 0.87 -7.82 25.91
C SER A 194 0.43 -6.60 25.10
N GLY A 195 -0.61 -5.89 25.54
CA GLY A 195 -1.28 -4.82 24.78
C GLY A 195 -2.09 -5.29 23.55
N ARG A 196 -1.96 -6.55 23.11
CA ARG A 196 -2.71 -7.08 21.94
C ARG A 196 -4.21 -7.16 22.19
N ALA A 197 -4.62 -7.54 23.40
CA ALA A 197 -6.04 -7.58 23.78
C ALA A 197 -6.70 -6.19 23.71
N LEU A 198 -5.95 -5.11 24.02
CA LEU A 198 -6.43 -3.74 23.84
C LEU A 198 -6.64 -3.42 22.36
N GLY A 199 -5.68 -3.76 21.49
CA GLY A 199 -5.80 -3.61 20.04
C GLY A 199 -7.02 -4.35 19.49
N ALA A 200 -7.20 -5.60 19.91
CA ALA A 200 -8.35 -6.43 19.53
C ALA A 200 -9.67 -5.81 19.98
N LEU A 201 -9.75 -5.29 21.22
CA LEU A 201 -10.95 -4.67 21.76
C LEU A 201 -11.32 -3.40 20.99
N VAL A 202 -10.34 -2.53 20.73
CA VAL A 202 -10.53 -1.28 19.98
C VAL A 202 -10.99 -1.57 18.55
N ASP A 203 -10.37 -2.54 17.88
CA ASP A 203 -10.77 -2.97 16.54
C ASP A 203 -12.15 -3.65 16.52
N SER A 204 -12.50 -4.41 17.55
CA SER A 204 -13.85 -5.01 17.69
C SER A 204 -14.93 -3.93 17.90
N CYS A 205 -14.62 -2.86 18.64
CA CYS A 205 -15.51 -1.72 18.80
C CYS A 205 -15.68 -0.90 17.51
N ALA A 206 -14.61 -0.71 16.75
CA ALA A 206 -14.64 -0.04 15.45
C ALA A 206 -13.60 -0.65 14.49
N PRO A 207 -14.04 -1.59 13.62
CA PRO A 207 -13.13 -2.28 12.72
C PRO A 207 -12.36 -1.34 11.81
N GLY A 208 -11.04 -1.43 11.88
CA GLY A 208 -10.08 -0.63 11.13
C GLY A 208 -9.35 0.44 11.92
N LEU A 209 -9.65 0.63 13.21
CA LEU A 209 -8.80 1.42 14.10
C LEU A 209 -7.47 0.71 14.39
N CYS A 210 -7.52 -0.59 14.69
CA CYS A 210 -6.34 -1.42 14.98
C CYS A 210 -6.38 -2.73 14.16
N PRO A 211 -6.41 -2.68 12.82
CA PRO A 211 -6.74 -3.83 11.96
C PRO A 211 -5.76 -5.00 12.05
N ASP A 212 -4.52 -4.73 12.45
CA ASP A 212 -3.36 -5.60 12.45
C ASP A 212 -2.94 -6.04 13.86
N TRP A 213 -3.82 -5.84 14.86
CA TRP A 213 -3.59 -6.18 16.28
C TRP A 213 -3.10 -7.62 16.51
N ASP A 214 -3.50 -8.54 15.64
CA ASP A 214 -3.14 -9.96 15.69
C ASP A 214 -1.69 -10.22 15.28
N SER A 215 -1.08 -9.33 14.50
CA SER A 215 0.31 -9.40 14.06
C SER A 215 1.29 -8.62 14.96
N TRP A 216 0.79 -7.89 15.95
CA TRP A 216 1.63 -7.08 16.84
C TRP A 216 2.60 -7.92 17.68
N ASP A 217 3.79 -7.37 17.89
CA ASP A 217 4.86 -7.98 18.67
C ASP A 217 4.55 -7.94 20.16
N ALA A 218 4.34 -9.11 20.77
CA ALA A 218 4.02 -9.23 22.20
C ALA A 218 5.16 -8.77 23.12
N SER A 219 6.41 -8.68 22.63
CA SER A 219 7.54 -8.17 23.39
C SER A 219 7.56 -6.63 23.51
N LYS A 220 6.67 -5.92 22.80
CA LYS A 220 6.54 -4.47 22.82
C LYS A 220 5.19 -4.01 23.42
N PRO A 221 4.90 -4.40 24.68
CA PRO A 221 3.56 -4.21 25.25
C PRO A 221 3.15 -2.74 25.38
N VAL A 222 4.07 -1.86 25.76
CA VAL A 222 3.81 -0.42 25.90
C VAL A 222 3.47 0.21 24.55
N THR A 223 4.16 -0.18 23.47
CA THR A 223 3.88 0.31 22.11
C THR A 223 2.49 -0.12 21.66
N ASN A 224 2.15 -1.39 21.86
CA ASN A 224 0.85 -1.96 21.51
C ASN A 224 -0.29 -1.26 22.29
N ALA A 225 -0.11 -1.09 23.60
CA ALA A 225 -1.08 -0.43 24.45
C ALA A 225 -1.24 1.05 24.08
N ARG A 226 -0.15 1.75 23.80
CA ARG A 226 -0.17 3.16 23.40
C ARG A 226 -0.94 3.37 22.11
N GLU A 227 -0.69 2.56 21.08
CA GLU A 227 -1.42 2.62 19.81
C GLU A 227 -2.93 2.40 20.04
N ALA A 228 -3.30 1.32 20.72
CA ALA A 228 -4.71 0.99 20.95
C ALA A 228 -5.44 2.06 21.79
N MET A 229 -4.83 2.50 22.90
CA MET A 229 -5.44 3.46 23.81
C MET A 229 -5.54 4.86 23.19
N GLN A 230 -4.57 5.25 22.35
CA GLN A 230 -4.64 6.52 21.63
C GLN A 230 -5.78 6.50 20.60
N GLN A 231 -5.93 5.41 19.84
CA GLN A 231 -7.03 5.23 18.90
C GLN A 231 -8.40 5.24 19.63
N ALA A 232 -8.48 4.64 20.82
CA ALA A 232 -9.67 4.67 21.67
C ALA A 232 -10.02 6.09 22.14
N ASP A 233 -9.04 6.89 22.53
CA ASP A 233 -9.24 8.28 22.95
C ASP A 233 -9.70 9.15 21.77
N ASP A 234 -8.93 9.11 20.69
CA ASP A 234 -9.12 9.96 19.52
C ASP A 234 -10.45 9.66 18.82
N TRP A 235 -10.81 8.38 18.66
CA TRP A 235 -11.93 7.97 17.81
C TRP A 235 -13.10 7.33 18.52
N LEU A 236 -12.91 6.81 19.73
CA LEU A 236 -14.00 6.25 20.55
C LEU A 236 -14.39 7.14 21.73
N GLY A 237 -13.62 8.21 21.98
CA GLY A 237 -13.87 9.15 23.08
C GLY A 237 -13.61 8.53 24.46
N ILE A 238 -12.70 7.54 24.53
CA ILE A 238 -12.37 6.83 25.77
C ILE A 238 -11.13 7.49 26.40
N PRO A 239 -11.28 8.27 27.49
CA PRO A 239 -10.15 8.93 28.10
C PRO A 239 -9.20 7.93 28.80
N GLN A 240 -7.91 8.20 28.69
CA GLN A 240 -6.82 7.39 29.26
C GLN A 240 -6.68 7.62 30.77
N VAL A 241 -7.66 7.13 31.54
CA VAL A 241 -7.63 7.20 33.02
C VAL A 241 -6.49 6.34 33.60
N ILE A 242 -6.10 5.29 32.91
CA ILE A 242 -4.84 4.55 33.11
C ILE A 242 -3.92 4.85 31.93
N THR A 243 -2.61 4.87 32.13
CA THR A 243 -1.63 5.07 31.03
C THR A 243 -1.23 3.75 30.35
N PRO A 244 -0.68 3.80 29.12
CA PRO A 244 -0.15 2.61 28.45
C PRO A 244 0.92 1.86 29.24
N GLU A 245 1.77 2.57 29.98
CA GLU A 245 2.79 1.97 30.84
C GLU A 245 2.17 1.25 32.04
N GLU A 246 1.16 1.88 32.66
CA GLU A 246 0.48 1.37 33.85
C GLU A 246 -0.37 0.13 33.56
N ILE A 247 -1.07 0.07 32.41
CA ILE A 247 -1.98 -1.04 32.09
C ILE A 247 -1.25 -2.34 31.74
N VAL A 248 -0.02 -2.25 31.22
CA VAL A 248 0.81 -3.41 30.88
C VAL A 248 1.81 -3.77 31.98
N ASP A 249 1.85 -3.00 33.08
CA ASP A 249 2.73 -3.27 34.20
C ASP A 249 2.44 -4.66 34.79
N PRO A 250 3.46 -5.51 35.03
CA PRO A 250 3.27 -6.82 35.63
C PRO A 250 2.55 -6.81 36.98
N ASN A 251 2.64 -5.69 37.70
CA ASN A 251 2.05 -5.47 39.02
C ASN A 251 0.71 -4.71 38.95
N VAL A 252 0.14 -4.47 37.77
CA VAL A 252 -1.15 -3.78 37.66
C VAL A 252 -2.25 -4.52 38.43
N ASP A 253 -3.07 -3.79 39.16
CA ASP A 253 -4.23 -4.34 39.86
C ASP A 253 -5.47 -4.38 38.94
N GLU A 254 -6.35 -5.35 39.19
CA GLU A 254 -7.56 -5.51 38.38
C GLU A 254 -8.52 -4.32 38.47
N HIS A 255 -8.56 -3.59 39.60
CA HIS A 255 -9.48 -2.46 39.74
C HIS A 255 -9.10 -1.30 38.81
N SER A 256 -7.81 -1.01 38.67
CA SER A 256 -7.31 0.00 37.73
C SER A 256 -7.67 -0.35 36.28
N VAL A 257 -7.46 -1.60 35.87
CA VAL A 257 -7.79 -2.07 34.51
C VAL A 257 -9.30 -2.07 34.27
N MET A 258 -10.10 -2.55 35.22
CA MET A 258 -11.57 -2.49 35.15
C MET A 258 -12.10 -1.06 35.04
N THR A 259 -11.48 -0.11 35.76
CA THR A 259 -11.86 1.31 35.69
C THR A 259 -11.75 1.84 34.26
N TYR A 260 -10.64 1.55 33.58
CA TYR A 260 -10.45 1.95 32.19
C TYR A 260 -11.39 1.21 31.22
N LEU A 261 -11.46 -0.12 31.30
CA LEU A 261 -12.20 -0.95 30.36
C LEU A 261 -13.72 -0.80 30.47
N SER A 262 -14.23 -0.43 31.66
CA SER A 262 -15.66 -0.15 31.88
C SER A 262 -16.22 1.01 31.04
N GLN A 263 -15.36 1.78 30.38
CA GLN A 263 -15.75 2.87 29.50
C GLN A 263 -16.15 2.39 28.08
N PHE A 264 -15.64 1.23 27.65
CA PHE A 264 -15.86 0.70 26.29
C PHE A 264 -17.33 0.36 25.96
N PRO A 265 -18.14 -0.20 26.87
CA PRO A 265 -19.55 -0.49 26.59
C PRO A 265 -20.37 0.71 26.12
N LYS A 266 -19.98 1.93 26.50
CA LYS A 266 -20.67 3.18 26.10
C LYS A 266 -19.98 3.92 24.97
N ALA A 267 -18.87 3.39 24.45
CA ALA A 267 -18.05 4.06 23.47
C ALA A 267 -18.80 4.24 22.14
N LYS A 268 -18.59 5.39 21.51
CA LYS A 268 -19.21 5.73 20.22
C LYS A 268 -18.15 6.21 19.26
N LEU A 269 -18.18 5.69 18.05
CA LEU A 269 -17.26 6.10 16.99
C LEU A 269 -17.51 7.57 16.60
N LYS A 270 -16.47 8.40 16.68
CA LYS A 270 -16.51 9.79 16.23
C LYS A 270 -16.57 9.84 14.70
N PRO A 271 -17.33 10.79 14.10
CA PRO A 271 -17.35 10.97 12.65
C PRO A 271 -15.95 11.26 12.08
N GLY A 272 -15.65 10.72 10.89
CA GLY A 272 -14.38 10.96 10.20
C GLY A 272 -13.21 10.09 10.66
N ALA A 273 -13.45 9.04 11.46
CA ALA A 273 -12.41 8.12 11.89
C ALA A 273 -11.66 7.46 10.71
N PRO A 274 -10.32 7.39 10.74
CA PRO A 274 -9.49 6.83 9.68
C PRO A 274 -9.50 5.30 9.76
N LEU A 275 -10.65 4.70 9.45
CA LEU A 275 -10.82 3.25 9.46
C LEU A 275 -10.03 2.63 8.30
N ARG A 276 -8.96 1.91 8.65
CA ARG A 276 -8.14 1.17 7.69
C ARG A 276 -8.67 -0.26 7.59
N PRO A 277 -9.13 -0.73 6.42
CA PRO A 277 -9.59 -2.11 6.30
C PRO A 277 -8.46 -3.09 6.63
N LYS A 278 -8.80 -4.18 7.32
CA LYS A 278 -7.85 -5.24 7.66
C LYS A 278 -7.16 -5.77 6.41
N LEU A 279 -5.82 -5.78 6.48
CA LEU A 279 -4.96 -6.29 5.42
C LEU A 279 -5.35 -7.74 5.12
N ASN A 280 -5.72 -8.03 3.87
CA ASN A 280 -6.01 -9.37 3.41
C ASN A 280 -5.34 -9.63 2.06
N PRO A 281 -4.12 -10.19 2.06
CA PRO A 281 -3.38 -10.50 0.84
C PRO A 281 -4.13 -11.41 -0.14
N LYS A 282 -5.06 -12.25 0.33
CA LYS A 282 -5.88 -13.11 -0.55
C LYS A 282 -6.95 -12.35 -1.32
N LYS A 283 -7.22 -11.09 -0.98
CA LYS A 283 -8.07 -10.20 -1.79
C LYS A 283 -7.30 -9.45 -2.86
N ALA A 284 -5.96 -9.49 -2.85
CA ALA A 284 -5.15 -8.95 -3.93
C ALA A 284 -5.22 -9.90 -5.14
N ARG A 285 -5.27 -9.31 -6.33
CA ARG A 285 -5.40 -10.04 -7.60
C ARG A 285 -4.29 -9.62 -8.54
N ALA A 286 -3.68 -10.57 -9.22
CA ALA A 286 -2.77 -10.30 -10.34
C ALA A 286 -3.39 -10.80 -11.64
N TYR A 287 -3.21 -10.04 -12.72
CA TYR A 287 -3.65 -10.40 -14.07
C TYR A 287 -2.81 -9.71 -15.13
N GLY A 288 -2.68 -10.33 -16.30
CA GLY A 288 -1.90 -9.82 -17.44
C GLY A 288 -1.01 -10.89 -18.05
N PRO A 289 -0.46 -10.64 -19.25
CA PRO A 289 0.24 -11.65 -20.04
C PRO A 289 1.46 -12.25 -19.33
N GLY A 290 2.16 -11.47 -18.49
CA GLY A 290 3.36 -11.91 -17.78
C GLY A 290 3.15 -12.98 -16.70
N ILE A 291 1.90 -13.32 -16.36
CA ILE A 291 1.55 -14.41 -15.44
C ILE A 291 0.61 -15.43 -16.08
N GLU A 292 0.38 -15.35 -17.39
CA GLU A 292 -0.37 -16.36 -18.11
C GLU A 292 0.47 -17.64 -18.28
N PRO A 293 -0.15 -18.83 -18.25
CA PRO A 293 0.58 -20.09 -18.33
C PRO A 293 1.41 -20.26 -19.61
N THR A 294 1.01 -19.60 -20.69
CA THR A 294 1.62 -19.68 -22.03
C THR A 294 1.60 -18.32 -22.71
N GLY A 295 2.49 -18.10 -23.67
CA GLY A 295 2.54 -16.88 -24.50
C GLY A 295 3.72 -15.96 -24.19
N ASN A 296 4.43 -16.20 -23.09
CA ASN A 296 5.68 -15.52 -22.77
C ASN A 296 6.84 -16.11 -23.57
N MET A 297 7.79 -15.26 -23.98
CA MET A 297 8.90 -15.63 -24.86
C MET A 297 10.23 -15.18 -24.27
N VAL A 298 11.29 -15.94 -24.52
CA VAL A 298 12.65 -15.58 -24.09
C VAL A 298 13.07 -14.22 -24.65
N LYS A 299 13.75 -13.41 -23.83
CA LYS A 299 14.21 -12.04 -24.12
C LYS A 299 13.11 -11.04 -24.47
N LYS A 300 11.84 -11.40 -24.30
CA LYS A 300 10.70 -10.49 -24.50
C LYS A 300 10.18 -10.02 -23.14
N ARG A 301 9.84 -8.73 -23.04
CA ARG A 301 9.25 -8.15 -21.83
C ARG A 301 7.90 -8.81 -21.53
N ALA A 302 7.79 -9.40 -20.35
CA ALA A 302 6.58 -9.97 -19.78
C ALA A 302 6.03 -8.98 -18.75
N GLU A 303 4.77 -8.55 -18.89
CA GLU A 303 4.17 -7.53 -18.01
C GLU A 303 2.81 -7.98 -17.46
N PHE A 304 2.50 -7.55 -16.25
CA PHE A 304 1.22 -7.81 -15.62
C PHE A 304 0.90 -6.74 -14.57
N THR A 305 -0.33 -6.74 -14.08
CA THR A 305 -0.82 -5.78 -13.09
C THR A 305 -1.24 -6.49 -11.81
N VAL A 306 -0.94 -5.89 -10.66
CA VAL A 306 -1.41 -6.32 -9.34
C VAL A 306 -2.37 -5.29 -8.77
N GLU A 307 -3.60 -5.69 -8.46
CA GLU A 307 -4.64 -4.86 -7.88
C GLU A 307 -4.79 -5.16 -6.37
N THR A 308 -4.67 -4.13 -5.53
CA THR A 308 -4.70 -4.29 -4.06
C THR A 308 -5.83 -3.53 -3.37
N ARG A 309 -6.75 -2.89 -4.10
CA ARG A 309 -7.89 -2.13 -3.54
C ARG A 309 -8.60 -2.85 -2.39
N SER A 310 -8.90 -4.13 -2.59
CA SER A 310 -9.64 -4.95 -1.63
C SER A 310 -8.74 -5.62 -0.60
N ALA A 311 -7.42 -5.52 -0.74
CA ALA A 311 -6.42 -6.17 0.10
C ALA A 311 -5.90 -5.29 1.24
N GLY A 312 -6.12 -3.97 1.18
CA GLY A 312 -5.66 -3.01 2.19
C GLY A 312 -4.47 -2.17 1.71
N GLN A 313 -3.66 -1.66 2.65
CA GLN A 313 -2.44 -0.90 2.34
C GLN A 313 -1.23 -1.77 2.67
N GLY A 314 -0.34 -1.96 1.69
CA GLY A 314 0.84 -2.81 1.83
C GLY A 314 1.75 -2.70 0.61
N GLU A 315 2.97 -3.21 0.76
CA GLU A 315 3.98 -3.26 -0.30
C GLU A 315 3.78 -4.50 -1.19
N VAL A 316 4.05 -4.37 -2.49
CA VAL A 316 4.03 -5.48 -3.46
C VAL A 316 5.46 -5.83 -3.83
N LEU A 317 5.87 -7.08 -3.59
CA LEU A 317 7.15 -7.63 -3.99
C LEU A 317 6.93 -8.79 -4.97
N VAL A 318 7.72 -8.85 -6.04
CA VAL A 318 7.58 -9.89 -7.06
C VAL A 318 8.93 -10.51 -7.34
N TYR A 319 8.97 -11.83 -7.29
CA TYR A 319 10.14 -12.63 -7.62
C TYR A 319 9.83 -13.62 -8.75
N VAL A 320 10.78 -13.80 -9.65
CA VAL A 320 10.71 -14.77 -10.75
C VAL A 320 11.80 -15.80 -10.54
N GLU A 321 11.41 -17.06 -10.38
CA GLU A 321 12.32 -18.20 -10.28
C GLU A 321 12.39 -18.88 -11.65
N ASP A 322 13.61 -19.01 -12.18
CA ASP A 322 13.88 -19.71 -13.44
C ASP A 322 13.81 -21.26 -13.26
N PRO A 323 13.79 -22.05 -14.35
CA PRO A 323 13.80 -23.51 -14.26
C PRO A 323 15.05 -24.11 -13.60
N ALA A 324 16.12 -23.32 -13.44
CA ALA A 324 17.36 -23.72 -12.78
C ALA A 324 17.37 -23.35 -11.27
N GLY A 325 16.33 -22.68 -10.77
CA GLY A 325 16.17 -22.25 -9.39
C GLY A 325 16.79 -20.88 -9.06
N HIS A 326 17.25 -20.11 -10.04
CA HIS A 326 17.71 -18.74 -9.82
C HIS A 326 16.51 -17.81 -9.65
N GLN A 327 16.53 -17.01 -8.59
CA GLN A 327 15.47 -16.08 -8.24
C GLN A 327 15.91 -14.65 -8.53
N GLU A 328 15.12 -13.93 -9.32
CA GLU A 328 15.32 -12.52 -9.63
C GLU A 328 14.13 -11.67 -9.19
N GLU A 329 14.39 -10.44 -8.77
CA GLU A 329 13.32 -9.49 -8.40
C GLU A 329 12.80 -8.77 -9.64
N ALA A 330 11.48 -8.80 -9.85
CA ALA A 330 10.84 -8.11 -10.96
C ALA A 330 10.68 -6.61 -10.66
N LYS A 331 10.60 -5.79 -11.71
CA LYS A 331 10.42 -4.34 -11.55
C LYS A 331 8.95 -4.02 -11.27
N VAL A 332 8.70 -3.42 -10.11
CA VAL A 332 7.35 -3.02 -9.65
C VAL A 332 7.25 -1.49 -9.65
N THR A 333 6.15 -0.94 -10.17
CA THR A 333 5.86 0.50 -10.18
C THR A 333 4.44 0.74 -9.71
N ALA A 334 4.24 1.62 -8.72
CA ALA A 334 2.93 1.96 -8.19
C ALA A 334 2.24 3.02 -9.08
N ASN A 335 1.02 2.74 -9.56
CA ASN A 335 0.27 3.65 -10.43
C ASN A 335 -0.60 4.65 -9.66
N ASN A 336 -0.79 4.43 -8.36
CA ASN A 336 -1.55 5.28 -7.44
C ASN A 336 -2.94 5.71 -7.97
N ASP A 337 -3.64 4.80 -8.64
CA ASP A 337 -4.98 4.97 -9.18
C ASP A 337 -6.06 4.65 -8.13
N LYS A 338 -7.34 4.89 -8.46
CA LYS A 338 -8.49 4.59 -7.57
C LYS A 338 -8.58 3.10 -7.18
N ASN A 339 -7.95 2.22 -7.96
CA ASN A 339 -7.92 0.78 -7.72
C ASN A 339 -6.61 0.29 -7.05
N ARG A 340 -5.70 1.21 -6.67
CA ARG A 340 -4.39 0.90 -6.07
C ARG A 340 -3.66 -0.22 -6.82
N THR A 341 -3.41 0.00 -8.10
CA THR A 341 -2.73 -0.94 -9.00
C THR A 341 -1.22 -0.72 -9.04
N PHE A 342 -0.51 -1.82 -9.27
CA PHE A 342 0.94 -1.85 -9.47
C PHE A 342 1.22 -2.50 -10.82
N SER A 343 2.01 -1.82 -11.65
CA SER A 343 2.51 -2.36 -12.91
C SER A 343 3.81 -3.10 -12.66
N VAL A 344 3.87 -4.36 -13.08
CA VAL A 344 5.02 -5.24 -12.89
C VAL A 344 5.51 -5.73 -14.23
N TRP A 345 6.83 -5.78 -14.43
CA TRP A 345 7.41 -6.42 -15.61
C TRP A 345 8.76 -7.07 -15.31
N TYR A 346 9.07 -8.09 -16.11
CA TYR A 346 10.35 -8.81 -16.10
C TYR A 346 10.71 -9.26 -17.53
N VAL A 347 11.94 -9.74 -17.73
CA VAL A 347 12.42 -10.26 -19.02
C VAL A 347 13.04 -11.64 -18.76
N PRO A 348 12.40 -12.75 -19.19
CA PRO A 348 12.95 -14.08 -18.95
C PRO A 348 14.14 -14.36 -19.88
N GLU A 349 15.25 -14.83 -19.32
CA GLU A 349 16.48 -15.12 -20.07
C GLU A 349 16.53 -16.54 -20.65
N VAL A 350 15.82 -17.48 -20.01
CA VAL A 350 15.87 -18.91 -20.34
C VAL A 350 14.48 -19.44 -20.72
N THR A 351 14.46 -20.57 -21.42
CA THR A 351 13.23 -21.26 -21.80
C THR A 351 12.78 -22.21 -20.70
N GLY A 352 11.47 -22.42 -20.54
CA GLY A 352 10.91 -23.40 -19.62
C GLY A 352 9.93 -22.81 -18.61
N THR A 353 9.51 -23.63 -17.65
CA THR A 353 8.53 -23.24 -16.63
C THR A 353 9.18 -22.39 -15.54
N HIS A 354 8.84 -21.11 -15.51
CA HIS A 354 9.22 -20.17 -14.46
C HIS A 354 8.13 -20.12 -13.39
N LYS A 355 8.51 -19.77 -12.16
CA LYS A 355 7.56 -19.51 -11.08
C LYS A 355 7.59 -18.03 -10.72
N VAL A 356 6.48 -17.34 -10.93
CA VAL A 356 6.31 -15.94 -10.54
C VAL A 356 5.62 -15.88 -9.18
N THR A 357 6.38 -15.47 -8.17
CA THR A 357 5.90 -15.28 -6.79
C THR A 357 5.52 -13.82 -6.60
N VAL A 358 4.27 -13.58 -6.19
CA VAL A 358 3.75 -12.23 -5.92
C VAL A 358 3.35 -12.17 -4.45
N LEU A 359 4.06 -11.33 -3.71
CA LEU A 359 3.84 -11.10 -2.29
C LEU A 359 3.21 -9.73 -2.07
N PHE A 360 2.23 -9.67 -1.17
CA PHE A 360 1.65 -8.42 -0.67
C PHE A 360 1.84 -8.38 0.84
N ALA A 361 2.55 -7.36 1.33
CA ALA A 361 2.96 -7.22 2.73
C ALA A 361 3.61 -8.52 3.29
N GLY A 362 4.51 -9.12 2.51
CA GLY A 362 5.25 -10.32 2.87
C GLY A 362 4.49 -11.66 2.72
N GLN A 363 3.23 -11.66 2.28
CA GLN A 363 2.43 -12.89 2.12
C GLN A 363 1.99 -13.13 0.68
N HIS A 364 1.88 -14.39 0.26
CA HIS A 364 1.39 -14.76 -1.07
C HIS A 364 -0.05 -14.28 -1.33
N ILE A 365 -0.25 -13.59 -2.45
CA ILE A 365 -1.59 -13.21 -2.93
C ILE A 365 -2.40 -14.43 -3.37
N ALA A 366 -3.65 -14.22 -3.79
CA ALA A 366 -4.44 -15.29 -4.40
C ALA A 366 -3.76 -15.82 -5.67
N LYS A 367 -3.70 -17.15 -5.80
CA LYS A 367 -3.09 -17.90 -6.92
C LYS A 367 -1.56 -17.78 -7.07
N SER A 368 -0.88 -17.04 -6.19
CA SER A 368 0.59 -17.09 -6.15
C SER A 368 1.06 -18.39 -5.46
N PRO A 369 2.13 -19.04 -5.96
CA PRO A 369 2.93 -18.70 -7.15
C PRO A 369 2.24 -19.02 -8.48
N PHE A 370 2.53 -18.25 -9.52
CA PHE A 370 2.05 -18.46 -10.89
C PHE A 370 3.09 -19.23 -11.70
N GLU A 371 2.68 -20.34 -12.31
CA GLU A 371 3.54 -21.11 -13.22
C GLU A 371 3.41 -20.56 -14.64
N VAL A 372 4.53 -20.12 -15.23
CA VAL A 372 4.59 -19.47 -16.54
C VAL A 372 5.55 -20.23 -17.44
N TYR A 373 5.06 -20.79 -18.54
CA TYR A 373 5.92 -21.42 -19.54
C TYR A 373 6.45 -20.38 -20.54
N VAL A 374 7.77 -20.25 -20.61
CA VAL A 374 8.47 -19.34 -21.52
C VAL A 374 9.02 -20.12 -22.72
N ASP A 375 8.57 -19.77 -23.92
CA ASP A 375 8.92 -20.47 -25.16
C ASP A 375 10.12 -19.83 -25.91
N LYS A 376 10.74 -20.61 -26.79
CA LYS A 376 11.77 -20.13 -27.74
C LYS A 376 11.10 -19.24 -28.79
N SER A 377 11.77 -18.14 -29.14
CA SER A 377 11.39 -17.33 -30.29
C SER A 377 11.74 -18.06 -31.59
N GLN A 378 10.91 -19.02 -32.02
CA GLN A 378 11.03 -19.62 -33.35
C GLN A 378 9.92 -19.12 -34.26
N GLY A 379 10.28 -18.16 -35.11
CA GLY A 379 9.57 -17.92 -36.35
C GLY A 379 9.96 -18.97 -37.40
N ASP A 380 9.02 -19.38 -38.23
CA ASP A 380 9.21 -20.33 -39.32
C ASP A 380 9.72 -19.61 -40.57
N ALA A 381 11.06 -19.55 -40.72
CA ALA A 381 11.71 -18.89 -41.86
C ALA A 381 11.31 -19.47 -43.22
N SER A 382 10.82 -20.72 -43.28
CA SER A 382 10.39 -21.35 -44.54
C SER A 382 9.16 -20.69 -45.17
N LYS A 383 8.40 -19.93 -44.38
CA LYS A 383 7.20 -19.20 -44.82
C LYS A 383 7.47 -17.75 -45.19
N VAL A 384 8.71 -17.27 -45.00
CA VAL A 384 9.10 -15.92 -45.37
C VAL A 384 9.52 -15.88 -46.84
N THR A 385 9.05 -14.88 -47.56
CA THR A 385 9.42 -14.68 -48.98
C THR A 385 9.94 -13.28 -49.20
N ALA A 386 10.90 -13.11 -50.12
CA ALA A 386 11.42 -11.81 -50.52
C ALA A 386 11.37 -11.64 -52.04
N GLN A 387 10.96 -10.46 -52.50
CA GLN A 387 10.86 -10.13 -53.92
C GLN A 387 10.92 -8.62 -54.17
N GLY A 388 11.43 -8.21 -55.33
CA GLY A 388 11.51 -6.81 -55.74
C GLY A 388 12.73 -6.55 -56.63
N PRO A 389 12.82 -5.34 -57.22
CA PRO A 389 13.89 -4.98 -58.17
C PRO A 389 15.30 -5.12 -57.58
N GLY A 390 15.44 -4.90 -56.27
CA GLY A 390 16.72 -5.05 -55.55
C GLY A 390 17.18 -6.50 -55.36
N LEU A 391 16.40 -7.51 -55.75
CA LEU A 391 16.80 -8.92 -55.74
C LEU A 391 16.87 -9.53 -57.15
N GLU A 392 16.61 -8.74 -58.19
CA GLU A 392 16.68 -9.22 -59.57
C GLU A 392 18.14 -9.46 -60.01
N PRO A 393 18.43 -10.54 -60.76
CA PRO A 393 19.80 -10.89 -61.15
C PRO A 393 20.52 -9.82 -61.99
N SER A 394 19.76 -8.95 -62.66
CA SER A 394 20.24 -7.88 -63.54
C SER A 394 19.31 -6.68 -63.48
N GLY A 395 19.81 -5.47 -63.77
CA GLY A 395 19.00 -4.25 -63.81
C GLY A 395 19.28 -3.27 -62.67
N ASN A 396 20.05 -3.70 -61.67
CA ASN A 396 20.56 -2.82 -60.62
C ASN A 396 21.79 -2.04 -61.13
N ILE A 397 21.89 -0.76 -60.76
CA ILE A 397 22.90 0.17 -61.26
C ILE A 397 23.65 0.77 -60.07
N ALA A 398 24.98 0.89 -60.18
CA ALA A 398 25.80 1.49 -59.13
C ALA A 398 25.37 2.94 -58.85
N ASN A 399 25.38 3.32 -57.57
CA ASN A 399 24.95 4.61 -57.01
C ASN A 399 23.46 4.95 -57.21
N LYS A 400 22.62 3.98 -57.57
CA LYS A 400 21.15 4.16 -57.64
C LYS A 400 20.46 3.34 -56.56
N THR A 401 19.60 3.97 -55.77
CA THR A 401 18.81 3.29 -54.73
C THR A 401 17.88 2.25 -55.36
N THR A 402 17.88 1.05 -54.79
CA THR A 402 16.97 -0.06 -55.13
C THR A 402 16.30 -0.58 -53.87
N TYR A 403 15.25 -1.39 -54.02
CA TYR A 403 14.52 -1.94 -52.88
C TYR A 403 13.93 -3.31 -53.17
N PHE A 404 13.60 -4.04 -52.12
CA PHE A 404 12.81 -5.25 -52.17
C PHE A 404 11.91 -5.37 -50.93
N GLU A 405 10.88 -6.19 -51.05
CA GLU A 405 9.89 -6.41 -50.00
C GLU A 405 10.02 -7.83 -49.46
N ILE A 406 9.87 -7.96 -48.14
CA ILE A 406 9.96 -9.21 -47.38
C ILE A 406 8.60 -9.43 -46.73
N PHE A 407 7.94 -10.53 -47.09
CA PHE A 407 6.64 -10.93 -46.58
C PHE A 407 6.82 -12.00 -45.51
N THR A 408 6.43 -11.69 -44.27
CA THR A 408 6.51 -12.61 -43.11
C THR A 408 5.13 -13.14 -42.70
N ALA A 409 4.11 -12.98 -43.55
CA ALA A 409 2.76 -13.46 -43.29
C ALA A 409 2.74 -14.98 -43.06
N GLY A 410 2.25 -15.42 -41.89
CA GLY A 410 2.18 -16.83 -41.51
C GLY A 410 3.50 -17.45 -41.02
N ALA A 411 4.61 -16.70 -40.99
CA ALA A 411 5.90 -17.14 -40.48
C ALA A 411 6.03 -17.05 -38.94
N GLY A 412 5.06 -16.46 -38.25
CA GLY A 412 5.13 -16.26 -36.80
C GLY A 412 5.96 -15.02 -36.42
N THR A 413 6.41 -14.95 -35.17
CA THR A 413 7.15 -13.80 -34.64
C THR A 413 8.66 -14.06 -34.74
N GLY A 414 9.41 -13.20 -35.41
CA GLY A 414 10.86 -13.29 -35.57
C GLY A 414 11.48 -12.00 -36.08
N GLU A 415 12.77 -11.81 -35.82
CA GLU A 415 13.55 -10.66 -36.31
C GLU A 415 14.01 -10.91 -37.76
N VAL A 416 13.92 -9.89 -38.61
CA VAL A 416 14.39 -9.93 -40.01
C VAL A 416 15.74 -9.22 -40.08
N GLU A 417 16.76 -9.89 -40.58
CA GLU A 417 18.09 -9.32 -40.78
C GLU A 417 18.50 -9.45 -42.26
N VAL A 418 19.12 -8.40 -42.79
CA VAL A 418 19.59 -8.33 -44.19
C VAL A 418 21.05 -7.95 -44.20
N VAL A 419 21.89 -8.73 -44.89
CA VAL A 419 23.32 -8.49 -45.05
C VAL A 419 23.68 -8.53 -46.52
N ILE A 420 24.27 -7.45 -47.03
CA ILE A 420 24.72 -7.35 -48.41
C ILE A 420 26.24 -7.50 -48.46
N GLN A 421 26.71 -8.43 -49.28
CA GLN A 421 28.12 -8.63 -49.60
C GLN A 421 28.43 -8.00 -50.95
N ASP A 422 29.49 -7.19 -50.99
CA ASP A 422 30.00 -6.59 -52.21
C ASP A 422 30.74 -7.63 -53.10
N PRO A 423 31.20 -7.26 -54.31
CA PRO A 423 31.90 -8.16 -55.23
C PRO A 423 33.27 -8.62 -54.71
N MET A 424 33.82 -7.97 -53.68
CA MET A 424 35.04 -8.39 -52.97
C MET A 424 34.72 -9.27 -51.75
N GLY A 425 33.45 -9.59 -51.51
CA GLY A 425 32.98 -10.40 -50.40
C GLY A 425 32.93 -9.66 -49.06
N GLN A 426 33.16 -8.35 -49.02
CA GLN A 426 33.10 -7.57 -47.79
C GLN A 426 31.65 -7.29 -47.40
N LYS A 427 31.38 -7.42 -46.09
CA LYS A 427 30.09 -7.10 -45.46
C LYS A 427 30.15 -5.67 -44.93
N GLY A 428 29.07 -4.91 -45.09
CA GLY A 428 28.95 -3.55 -44.52
C GLY A 428 29.35 -2.41 -45.45
N THR A 429 29.84 -2.69 -46.66
CA THR A 429 30.10 -1.66 -47.70
C THR A 429 28.79 -1.03 -48.21
N VAL A 430 27.68 -1.74 -48.08
CA VAL A 430 26.32 -1.30 -48.44
C VAL A 430 25.43 -1.50 -47.23
N GLU A 431 24.91 -0.41 -46.66
CA GLU A 431 24.01 -0.45 -45.51
C GLU A 431 22.54 -0.59 -45.97
N PRO A 432 21.85 -1.70 -45.65
CA PRO A 432 20.44 -1.85 -45.94
C PRO A 432 19.58 -1.09 -44.91
N GLN A 433 18.62 -0.31 -45.39
CA GLN A 433 17.61 0.36 -44.57
C GLN A 433 16.33 -0.48 -44.56
N LEU A 434 15.99 -1.03 -43.39
CA LEU A 434 14.80 -1.86 -43.19
C LEU A 434 13.66 -1.02 -42.59
N GLU A 435 12.54 -0.92 -43.30
CA GLU A 435 11.34 -0.20 -42.87
C GLU A 435 10.12 -1.14 -42.77
N ALA A 436 9.41 -1.12 -41.64
CA ALA A 436 8.16 -1.85 -41.50
C ALA A 436 7.01 -1.09 -42.20
N ARG A 437 6.28 -1.74 -43.11
CA ARG A 437 5.19 -1.12 -43.91
C ARG A 437 3.78 -1.44 -43.39
N GLY A 438 3.66 -2.29 -42.36
CA GLY A 438 2.38 -2.84 -41.90
C GLY A 438 2.07 -4.20 -42.55
N ASP A 439 1.05 -4.90 -42.06
CA ASP A 439 0.54 -6.16 -42.63
C ASP A 439 1.59 -7.28 -42.84
N SER A 440 2.49 -7.47 -41.87
CA SER A 440 3.57 -8.48 -41.93
C SER A 440 4.50 -8.31 -43.14
N THR A 441 4.73 -7.06 -43.59
CA THR A 441 5.59 -6.73 -44.72
C THR A 441 6.68 -5.74 -44.30
N TYR A 442 7.92 -6.03 -44.69
CA TYR A 442 9.08 -5.15 -44.52
C TYR A 442 9.59 -4.70 -45.89
N ARG A 443 10.00 -3.45 -46.02
CA ARG A 443 10.70 -2.94 -47.21
C ARG A 443 12.16 -2.72 -46.85
N CYS A 444 13.05 -3.38 -47.56
CA CYS A 444 14.48 -3.17 -47.45
C CYS A 444 14.96 -2.33 -48.65
N SER A 445 15.55 -1.18 -48.39
CA SER A 445 16.11 -0.28 -49.41
C SER A 445 17.63 -0.20 -49.25
N TYR A 446 18.38 -0.23 -50.34
CA TYR A 446 19.83 -0.12 -50.29
C TYR A 446 20.39 0.54 -51.57
N GLN A 447 21.61 1.07 -51.50
CA GLN A 447 22.28 1.72 -52.63
C GLN A 447 23.64 1.03 -52.87
N PRO A 448 23.78 0.19 -53.91
CA PRO A 448 25.05 -0.44 -54.23
C PRO A 448 26.03 0.60 -54.78
N THR A 449 27.24 0.68 -54.23
CA THR A 449 28.25 1.67 -54.62
C THR A 449 29.25 1.12 -55.65
N MET A 450 29.45 -0.19 -55.67
CA MET A 450 30.39 -0.87 -56.56
C MET A 450 29.67 -1.54 -57.74
N GLU A 451 30.34 -1.63 -58.88
CA GLU A 451 29.91 -2.49 -59.98
C GLU A 451 30.35 -3.95 -59.74
N GLY A 452 29.55 -4.91 -60.20
CA GLY A 452 29.84 -6.34 -60.08
C GLY A 452 28.79 -7.14 -59.32
N VAL A 453 29.12 -8.39 -59.04
CA VAL A 453 28.19 -9.37 -58.45
C VAL A 453 28.12 -9.17 -56.94
N HIS A 454 26.95 -8.75 -56.44
CA HIS A 454 26.66 -8.63 -55.01
C HIS A 454 25.84 -9.84 -54.54
N THR A 455 26.00 -10.21 -53.27
CA THR A 455 25.25 -11.30 -52.65
C THR A 455 24.41 -10.78 -51.49
N VAL A 456 23.08 -10.90 -51.57
CA VAL A 456 22.14 -10.44 -50.55
C VAL A 456 21.69 -11.63 -49.71
N HIS A 457 22.01 -11.60 -48.42
CA HIS A 457 21.57 -12.57 -47.42
C HIS A 457 20.38 -12.01 -46.66
N VAL A 458 19.28 -12.75 -46.63
CA VAL A 458 18.09 -12.44 -45.83
C VAL A 458 17.85 -13.59 -44.85
N THR A 459 17.75 -13.26 -43.56
CA THR A 459 17.50 -14.19 -42.45
C THR A 459 16.26 -13.78 -41.66
N PHE A 460 15.54 -14.77 -41.13
CA PHE A 460 14.39 -14.58 -40.23
C PHE A 460 14.56 -15.47 -39.00
N ALA A 461 14.47 -14.88 -37.81
CA ALA A 461 14.76 -15.56 -36.54
C ALA A 461 16.12 -16.29 -36.54
N GLY A 462 17.13 -15.70 -37.19
CA GLY A 462 18.48 -16.26 -37.33
C GLY A 462 18.63 -17.38 -38.37
N VAL A 463 17.56 -17.77 -39.08
CA VAL A 463 17.57 -18.81 -40.11
C VAL A 463 17.41 -18.19 -41.51
N PRO A 464 18.20 -18.59 -42.53
CA PRO A 464 18.04 -18.09 -43.89
C PRO A 464 16.66 -18.40 -44.48
N ILE A 465 16.05 -17.43 -45.14
CA ILE A 465 14.76 -17.63 -45.83
C ILE A 465 14.95 -18.46 -47.13
N PRO A 466 13.89 -19.07 -47.67
CA PRO A 466 13.95 -19.70 -48.99
C PRO A 466 14.51 -18.77 -50.07
N ARG A 467 15.39 -19.31 -50.92
CA ARG A 467 16.12 -18.62 -52.01
C ARG A 467 17.17 -17.60 -51.57
N SER A 468 17.39 -17.42 -50.26
CA SER A 468 18.58 -16.74 -49.74
C SER A 468 19.78 -17.71 -49.80
N PRO A 469 20.96 -17.28 -50.28
CA PRO A 469 21.30 -15.93 -50.72
C PRO A 469 20.88 -15.61 -52.17
N TYR A 470 20.59 -14.34 -52.42
CA TYR A 470 20.27 -13.80 -53.74
C TYR A 470 21.52 -13.22 -54.40
N THR A 471 21.74 -13.52 -55.68
CA THR A 471 22.87 -13.00 -56.46
C THR A 471 22.39 -11.88 -57.38
N VAL A 472 22.97 -10.68 -57.26
CA VAL A 472 22.55 -9.46 -57.97
C VAL A 472 23.74 -8.89 -58.74
N THR A 473 23.62 -8.72 -60.06
CA THR A 473 24.66 -8.08 -60.88
C THR A 473 24.38 -6.59 -60.99
N VAL A 474 25.29 -5.77 -60.45
CA VAL A 474 25.20 -4.31 -60.49
C VAL A 474 26.02 -3.78 -61.68
N GLY A 475 25.34 -3.10 -62.62
CA GLY A 475 25.96 -2.54 -63.83
C GLY A 475 26.51 -1.12 -63.64
N GLN A 476 27.38 -0.70 -64.57
CA GLN A 476 27.94 0.66 -64.59
C GLN A 476 26.85 1.71 -64.79
N GLY A 477 26.75 2.63 -63.83
CA GLY A 477 26.03 3.89 -64.03
C GLY A 477 26.80 4.75 -65.02
N ARG A 478 26.41 4.74 -66.30
CA ARG A 478 26.81 5.83 -67.20
C ARG A 478 26.01 7.08 -66.80
N PRO A 479 26.63 8.24 -66.54
CA PRO A 479 25.92 9.50 -66.57
C PRO A 479 25.54 9.77 -68.04
N GLY A 480 24.35 9.32 -68.44
CA GLY A 480 23.78 9.70 -69.73
C GLY A 480 23.19 11.12 -69.62
N PRO A 481 23.40 11.99 -70.63
CA PRO A 481 22.74 13.28 -70.67
C PRO A 481 21.25 13.09 -70.92
N ASP A 482 20.44 14.03 -70.43
CA ASP A 482 19.02 14.13 -70.74
C ASP A 482 18.75 13.84 -72.22
N CYS A 483 17.98 12.77 -72.49
CA CYS A 483 17.25 12.70 -73.73
C CYS A 483 15.91 11.95 -73.55
N PRO A 484 14.78 12.61 -73.86
CA PRO A 484 13.45 12.05 -73.68
C PRO A 484 13.19 11.03 -74.78
N LEU A 485 12.77 9.83 -74.41
CA LEU A 485 12.22 8.89 -75.37
C LEU A 485 10.78 9.32 -75.73
N LEU A 486 10.74 10.15 -76.77
CA LEU A 486 9.67 10.23 -77.75
C LEU A 486 9.22 8.82 -78.14
N TRP A 487 7.98 8.46 -77.82
CA TRP A 487 7.23 7.55 -78.66
C TRP A 487 6.80 8.32 -79.91
N HIS A 488 7.29 7.86 -81.07
CA HIS A 488 6.76 8.21 -82.37
C HIS A 488 5.27 7.85 -82.43
N CYS A 489 4.39 8.86 -82.39
CA CYS A 489 3.06 8.78 -82.98
C CYS A 489 3.15 9.29 -84.41
N SER A 490 2.94 8.41 -85.39
CA SER A 490 2.78 8.80 -86.79
C SER A 490 1.55 9.69 -86.94
N LEU A 491 1.78 10.98 -87.21
CA LEU A 491 0.75 11.94 -87.61
C LEU A 491 0.24 11.58 -89.01
N GLY A 492 -1.00 11.11 -89.10
CA GLY A 492 -1.81 11.21 -90.31
C GLY A 492 -2.48 12.59 -90.34
N LEU A 493 -2.31 13.32 -91.45
CA LEU A 493 -2.90 14.63 -91.72
C LEU A 493 -4.45 14.60 -91.69
N PRO A 494 -5.11 15.74 -91.41
CA PRO A 494 -6.55 15.82 -91.24
C PRO A 494 -7.28 15.81 -92.58
N GLN A 495 -8.46 15.16 -92.62
CA GLN A 495 -9.49 15.48 -93.60
C GLN A 495 -10.75 15.95 -92.87
N GLU A 496 -11.34 17.02 -93.41
CA GLU A 496 -12.49 17.73 -92.88
C GLU A 496 -13.76 16.88 -92.86
N GLY A 497 -14.58 17.10 -91.82
CA GLY A 497 -16.03 16.87 -91.85
C GLY A 497 -16.52 15.55 -91.26
N ASP A 498 -16.73 15.48 -89.95
CA ASP A 498 -18.06 15.25 -89.34
C ASP A 498 -17.98 14.98 -87.82
N PRO A 499 -18.98 15.39 -87.03
CA PRO A 499 -18.97 15.29 -85.58
C PRO A 499 -19.56 13.97 -85.09
N LEU A 500 -19.02 13.46 -83.97
CA LEU A 500 -19.56 12.38 -83.14
C LEU A 500 -19.64 10.99 -83.80
N GLY A 501 -18.65 10.13 -83.53
CA GLY A 501 -18.76 8.71 -83.92
C GLY A 501 -17.59 7.83 -83.49
N GLN A 502 -17.80 7.12 -82.37
CA GLN A 502 -17.09 5.96 -81.84
C GLN A 502 -16.13 5.20 -82.78
N SER A 503 -14.94 4.86 -82.28
CA SER A 503 -14.17 3.69 -82.72
C SER A 503 -13.73 2.87 -81.50
N ARG A 504 -14.33 1.69 -81.34
CA ARG A 504 -13.99 0.68 -80.33
C ARG A 504 -12.67 -0.01 -80.68
N CYS A 505 -11.88 -0.34 -79.65
CA CYS A 505 -11.05 -1.55 -79.63
C CYS A 505 -11.26 -2.24 -78.28
N SER A 506 -11.67 -3.51 -78.33
CA SER A 506 -11.97 -4.39 -77.18
C SER A 506 -10.80 -5.36 -76.88
N PRO A 507 -10.70 -5.96 -75.68
CA PRO A 507 -9.47 -6.54 -75.11
C PRO A 507 -9.37 -8.07 -75.29
N PRO A 508 -8.25 -8.72 -74.92
CA PRO A 508 -8.26 -10.11 -74.51
C PRO A 508 -8.26 -10.24 -72.97
N ARG A 509 -9.39 -10.77 -72.51
CA ARG A 509 -9.75 -11.43 -71.24
C ARG A 509 -8.62 -11.68 -70.20
N GLY A 510 -8.83 -11.08 -69.03
CA GLY A 510 -8.37 -11.52 -67.69
C GLY A 510 -9.27 -10.83 -66.66
N PRO A 511 -9.59 -11.45 -65.49
CA PRO A 511 -10.49 -10.83 -64.54
C PRO A 511 -9.80 -9.60 -63.94
N TYR A 512 -10.55 -8.55 -63.64
CA TYR A 512 -10.08 -7.23 -63.14
C TYR A 512 -9.63 -6.24 -64.23
N SER A 513 -10.61 -5.55 -64.82
CA SER A 513 -10.42 -4.33 -65.62
C SER A 513 -10.71 -3.11 -64.72
N LEU A 514 -9.68 -2.31 -64.40
CA LEU A 514 -9.85 -1.00 -63.75
C LEU A 514 -9.89 0.10 -64.83
N SER A 515 -10.97 0.90 -64.82
CA SER A 515 -11.09 2.09 -65.66
C SER A 515 -10.53 3.31 -64.90
N PHE A 516 -9.65 4.08 -65.54
CA PHE A 516 -9.13 5.35 -65.00
C PHE A 516 -9.92 6.53 -65.57
N TYR A 517 -10.29 7.49 -64.72
CA TYR A 517 -10.74 8.82 -65.11
C TYR A 517 -9.68 9.84 -64.68
N CYS A 518 -9.29 10.74 -65.59
CA CYS A 518 -8.40 11.86 -65.29
C CYS A 518 -9.20 13.14 -65.02
N LEU A 519 -8.93 13.79 -63.89
CA LEU A 519 -9.24 15.20 -63.63
C LEU A 519 -7.96 15.83 -63.08
N GLY A 520 -7.16 16.45 -63.97
CA GLY A 520 -5.89 17.08 -63.58
C GLY A 520 -4.82 16.11 -63.09
N THR A 521 -3.90 16.58 -62.25
CA THR A 521 -2.63 15.93 -61.89
C THR A 521 -2.68 14.90 -60.75
N CYS A 522 -3.85 14.40 -60.34
CA CYS A 522 -3.95 13.39 -59.29
C CYS A 522 -4.73 12.15 -59.75
N CYS A 523 -4.13 10.96 -59.60
CA CYS A 523 -4.77 9.67 -59.83
C CYS A 523 -5.17 9.03 -58.49
N PHE A 524 -6.43 8.57 -58.36
CA PHE A 524 -6.90 7.78 -57.23
C PHE A 524 -7.31 6.38 -57.69
N SER A 525 -7.01 5.37 -56.87
CA SER A 525 -7.52 3.99 -57.00
C SER A 525 -8.49 3.70 -55.85
N SER A 526 -9.67 3.15 -56.14
CA SER A 526 -10.57 2.60 -55.13
C SER A 526 -11.13 1.24 -55.59
N PRO A 527 -11.26 0.22 -54.71
CA PRO A 527 -11.85 -1.08 -55.06
C PRO A 527 -13.38 -0.98 -55.19
N ALA A 528 -13.93 -1.70 -56.15
CA ALA A 528 -15.36 -1.73 -56.44
C ALA A 528 -16.18 -2.39 -55.32
N GLY A 529 -17.27 -1.73 -54.90
CA GLY A 529 -18.34 -2.39 -54.14
C GLY A 529 -18.99 -1.59 -53.00
N ALA A 530 -19.47 -0.37 -53.24
CA ALA A 530 -20.52 0.23 -52.40
C ALA A 530 -21.35 1.23 -53.21
N LEU A 531 -22.66 0.99 -53.29
CA LEU A 531 -23.67 1.87 -53.90
C LEU A 531 -23.83 3.17 -53.07
N PRO A 532 -24.21 4.30 -53.69
CA PRO A 532 -24.45 5.54 -52.98
C PRO A 532 -25.90 5.59 -52.46
N PRO A 533 -26.18 6.15 -51.26
CA PRO A 533 -27.51 6.65 -50.95
C PRO A 533 -27.64 8.12 -51.38
N LEU A 534 -28.85 8.41 -51.84
CA LEU A 534 -29.34 9.64 -52.47
C LEU A 534 -29.26 10.85 -51.52
N LEU A 535 -28.90 12.01 -52.09
CA LEU A 535 -29.06 13.33 -51.49
C LEU A 535 -30.48 13.86 -51.73
N SER A 536 -31.21 14.15 -50.67
CA SER A 536 -32.25 15.19 -50.63
C SER A 536 -32.04 16.06 -49.37
N SER A 537 -31.91 17.35 -49.62
CA SER A 537 -31.64 18.50 -48.72
C SER A 537 -32.77 18.83 -47.72
N PRO A 538 -32.71 19.94 -46.94
CA PRO A 538 -31.66 20.52 -46.07
C PRO A 538 -32.19 20.74 -44.63
N LEU A 539 -31.33 21.00 -43.63
CA LEU A 539 -31.65 21.87 -42.46
C LEU A 539 -30.39 22.15 -41.63
N SER A 540 -30.26 23.41 -41.21
CA SER A 540 -29.13 24.06 -40.53
C SER A 540 -29.10 23.81 -39.02
N ILE A 541 -28.03 24.34 -38.40
CA ILE A 541 -27.79 24.71 -36.98
C ILE A 541 -26.73 23.78 -36.32
N SER A 542 -25.66 24.24 -35.67
CA SER A 542 -24.87 25.47 -35.62
C SER A 542 -23.73 25.20 -34.63
N LEU A 543 -22.58 25.85 -34.85
CA LEU A 543 -21.52 26.22 -33.89
C LEU A 543 -20.85 25.14 -33.03
N LEU A 544 -19.53 24.99 -33.23
CA LEU A 544 -18.54 25.14 -32.16
C LEU A 544 -17.24 25.70 -32.76
N THR A 545 -17.00 26.97 -32.44
CA THR A 545 -15.73 27.69 -32.59
C THR A 545 -14.76 27.26 -31.49
N LEU A 546 -13.51 26.92 -31.83
CA LEU A 546 -12.38 27.05 -30.92
C LEU A 546 -11.14 27.52 -31.69
N SER A 547 -10.48 28.50 -31.09
CA SER A 547 -9.45 29.41 -31.60
C SER A 547 -8.09 28.76 -31.90
N PRO A 548 -7.24 29.40 -32.72
CA PRO A 548 -5.81 29.10 -32.82
C PRO A 548 -5.00 30.06 -31.93
N SER A 549 -4.07 29.57 -31.12
CA SER A 549 -2.96 30.36 -30.56
C SER A 549 -1.94 29.42 -29.91
N GLU A 550 -0.77 29.27 -30.53
CA GLU A 550 0.51 29.73 -29.98
C GLU A 550 1.65 29.23 -30.88
N GLU A 551 2.21 30.18 -31.63
CA GLU A 551 3.47 30.05 -32.34
C GLU A 551 4.46 30.99 -31.63
N LEU A 552 5.65 30.47 -31.32
CA LEU A 552 6.77 31.20 -30.75
C LEU A 552 7.33 32.25 -31.72
N ALA A 553 7.75 33.40 -31.19
CA ALA A 553 8.93 34.12 -31.69
C ALA A 553 9.58 35.01 -30.59
N PRO A 554 10.90 35.30 -30.65
CA PRO A 554 11.70 35.91 -29.58
C PRO A 554 12.11 37.39 -29.81
N ALA A 555 12.77 37.97 -28.78
CA ALA A 555 13.51 39.26 -28.72
C ALA A 555 12.62 40.53 -28.77
N VAL A 556 12.79 41.57 -27.96
CA VAL A 556 13.93 42.22 -27.27
C VAL A 556 13.49 42.73 -25.90
#